data_AF-A0A957UTW2-F1
#
_entry.id   AF-A0A957UTW2-F1
#
_cell.length_a   1.000
_cell.length_b   1.000
_cell.length_c   1.000
_cell.angle_alpha   90.00
_cell.angle_beta   90.00
_cell.angle_gamma   90.00
#
_symmetry.space_group_name_H-M   'P 1'
#
loop_
_entity.id
_entity.type
_entity.pdbx_description
1 polymer ?
#
loop_
_entity_poly.entity_id
_entity_poly.type
_entity_poly.pdbx_seq_one_letter_code
_entity_poly.pdbx_strand_id
1 'polypeptide(L)'
;MKLTIRIMERAMQRKLTVLFALILLFSLALQEQISAAPERQDYPPATITNDEGGPTSLVGSLNYLNFDVPIILQDPAPALLDMVHIVQDDPTQFAPLESQILGRMTSPVVPPPFSYAFNLPSEPTATLLDVDNDGEADAGVQIFSVHIGANINGGSYLEQLDQVDGRVSYLVDPLTGEITQGSLLVYAPDDAQGFPNGFGEDGLLFTEDDPVVGLPQGYTVVHFGPDGFSFDRSQEAELNVLEDPASASPDFSDQGIVESFNSLIDYLTERYSFTELRGLDWEAIRAQYLPQVEEAEQIAAENPALG
;
A
#
# COMPACT_ATOMS: atom_id res chain seq x y z
N MET A 1 -80.85 23.57 1.68
CA MET A 1 -80.05 22.34 1.90
C MET A 1 -79.39 21.81 0.62
N LYS A 2 -80.09 21.69 -0.52
CA LYS A 2 -79.50 21.17 -1.79
C LYS A 2 -78.42 22.07 -2.44
N LEU A 3 -78.44 23.39 -2.22
CA LEU A 3 -77.46 24.31 -2.81
C LEU A 3 -76.09 24.24 -2.10
N THR A 4 -76.09 24.06 -0.78
CA THR A 4 -74.89 23.99 0.06
C THR A 4 -74.07 22.72 -0.22
N ILE A 5 -74.75 21.60 -0.50
CA ILE A 5 -74.11 20.32 -0.83
C ILE A 5 -73.36 20.40 -2.17
N ARG A 6 -73.94 21.01 -3.21
CA ARG A 6 -73.29 21.18 -4.52
C ARG A 6 -72.05 22.06 -4.50
N ILE A 7 -72.00 23.05 -3.60
CA ILE A 7 -70.84 23.94 -3.44
C ILE A 7 -69.69 23.19 -2.76
N MET A 8 -69.99 22.38 -1.75
CA MET A 8 -69.00 21.53 -1.08
C MET A 8 -68.45 20.44 -2.02
N GLU A 9 -69.29 19.84 -2.86
CA GLU A 9 -68.89 18.82 -3.85
C GLU A 9 -67.91 19.37 -4.90
N ARG A 10 -68.17 20.58 -5.43
CA ARG A 10 -67.26 21.25 -6.37
C ARG A 10 -65.96 21.71 -5.72
N ALA A 11 -66.01 22.14 -4.46
CA ALA A 11 -64.82 22.51 -3.70
C ALA A 11 -63.95 21.27 -3.39
N MET A 12 -64.58 20.14 -3.06
CA MET A 12 -63.90 18.87 -2.82
C MET A 12 -63.32 18.28 -4.10
N GLN A 13 -64.05 18.32 -5.22
CA GLN A 13 -63.51 17.92 -6.53
C GLN A 13 -62.32 18.77 -6.95
N ARG A 14 -62.38 20.11 -6.81
CA ARG A 14 -61.23 20.98 -7.11
C ARG A 14 -60.01 20.68 -6.23
N LYS A 15 -60.20 20.43 -4.93
CA LYS A 15 -59.10 20.03 -4.03
C LYS A 15 -58.51 18.68 -4.41
N LEU A 16 -59.35 17.73 -4.82
CA LEU A 16 -58.90 16.41 -5.27
C LEU A 16 -58.13 16.49 -6.60
N THR A 17 -58.57 17.33 -7.54
CA THR A 17 -57.86 17.55 -8.82
C THR A 17 -56.52 18.24 -8.61
N VAL A 18 -56.43 19.22 -7.70
CA VAL A 18 -55.16 19.90 -7.38
C VAL A 18 -54.20 18.95 -6.66
N LEU A 19 -54.69 18.10 -5.74
CA LEU A 19 -53.88 17.09 -5.09
C LEU A 19 -53.35 16.05 -6.08
N PHE A 20 -54.17 15.62 -7.03
CA PHE A 20 -53.75 14.69 -8.08
C PHE A 20 -52.71 15.31 -9.02
N ALA A 21 -52.87 16.59 -9.38
CA ALA A 21 -51.89 17.32 -10.19
C ALA A 21 -50.55 17.52 -9.46
N LEU A 22 -50.58 17.77 -8.14
CA LEU A 22 -49.37 17.88 -7.31
C LEU A 22 -48.64 16.54 -7.17
N ILE A 23 -49.37 15.42 -7.00
CA ILE A 23 -48.76 14.08 -6.97
C ILE A 23 -48.13 13.76 -8.33
N LEU A 24 -48.80 14.09 -9.44
CA LEU A 24 -48.25 13.85 -10.79
C LEU A 24 -47.00 14.70 -11.06
N LEU A 25 -46.99 15.97 -10.62
CA LEU A 25 -45.82 16.85 -10.70
C LEU A 25 -44.68 16.38 -9.81
N PHE A 26 -44.97 15.83 -8.63
CA PHE A 26 -43.98 15.25 -7.73
C PHE A 26 -43.41 13.92 -8.28
N SER A 27 -44.24 13.13 -8.97
CA SER A 27 -43.79 11.91 -9.66
C SER A 27 -42.93 12.20 -10.89
N LEU A 28 -43.22 13.27 -11.65
CA LEU A 28 -42.35 13.72 -12.75
C LEU A 28 -41.02 14.28 -12.24
N ALA A 29 -41.04 15.04 -11.13
CA ALA A 29 -39.81 15.56 -10.53
C ALA A 29 -38.92 14.47 -9.92
N LEU A 30 -39.49 13.34 -9.49
CA LEU A 30 -38.72 12.17 -9.03
C LEU A 30 -38.13 11.35 -10.20
N GLN A 31 -38.65 11.48 -11.42
CA GLN A 31 -38.13 10.75 -12.59
C GLN A 31 -36.89 11.41 -13.22
N GLU A 32 -36.59 12.68 -12.91
CA GLU A 32 -35.34 13.33 -13.32
C GLU A 32 -34.15 13.00 -12.40
N GLN A 33 -34.35 12.22 -11.32
CA GLN A 33 -33.27 11.65 -10.49
C GLN A 33 -33.01 10.17 -10.78
N ILE A 34 -33.42 9.67 -11.95
CA ILE A 34 -32.86 8.41 -12.45
C ILE A 34 -31.46 8.76 -12.94
N SER A 35 -30.44 8.36 -12.16
CA SER A 35 -29.01 8.49 -12.47
C SER A 35 -28.77 8.48 -13.97
N ALA A 36 -28.26 9.60 -14.49
CA ALA A 36 -27.34 9.49 -15.61
C ALA A 36 -26.26 8.50 -15.14
N ALA A 37 -26.04 7.42 -15.90
CA ALA A 37 -24.80 6.69 -15.76
C ALA A 37 -23.67 7.72 -15.96
N PRO A 38 -22.60 7.68 -15.15
CA PRO A 38 -21.45 8.55 -15.40
C PRO A 38 -21.07 8.45 -16.88
N GLU A 39 -20.75 9.59 -17.49
CA GLU A 39 -20.23 9.57 -18.85
C GLU A 39 -18.98 8.68 -18.84
N ARG A 40 -18.96 7.64 -19.66
CA ARG A 40 -17.83 6.71 -19.72
C ARG A 40 -16.63 7.50 -20.21
N GLN A 41 -15.68 7.84 -19.32
CA GLN A 41 -14.38 8.34 -19.71
C GLN A 41 -13.70 7.30 -20.62
N ASP A 42 -13.28 7.72 -21.80
CA ASP A 42 -12.66 6.83 -22.79
C ASP A 42 -11.14 6.90 -22.63
N TYR A 43 -10.64 6.33 -21.53
CA TYR A 43 -9.21 6.19 -21.31
C TYR A 43 -8.57 5.23 -22.32
N PRO A 44 -7.31 5.46 -22.75
CA PRO A 44 -6.58 4.41 -23.43
C PRO A 44 -6.49 3.18 -22.52
N PRO A 45 -6.74 1.96 -23.02
CA PRO A 45 -6.71 0.77 -22.17
C PRO A 45 -5.28 0.51 -21.67
N ALA A 46 -5.16 0.11 -20.41
CA ALA A 46 -3.90 -0.35 -19.85
C ALA A 46 -3.33 -1.51 -20.68
N THR A 47 -2.00 -1.53 -20.87
CA THR A 47 -1.34 -2.69 -21.49
C THR A 47 -1.17 -3.78 -20.43
N ILE A 48 -2.10 -4.73 -20.42
CA ILE A 48 -2.14 -5.82 -19.44
C ILE A 48 -1.21 -6.98 -19.85
N THR A 49 -0.44 -7.47 -18.88
CA THR A 49 0.26 -8.76 -18.95
C THR A 49 -0.58 -9.87 -18.31
N ASN A 50 -0.55 -11.06 -18.90
CA ASN A 50 -1.20 -12.27 -18.38
C ASN A 50 -2.68 -12.08 -17.95
N ASP A 51 -3.53 -11.57 -18.85
CA ASP A 51 -4.94 -11.38 -18.50
C ASP A 51 -5.70 -12.70 -18.37
N GLU A 52 -5.79 -13.20 -17.15
CA GLU A 52 -6.53 -14.41 -16.76
C GLU A 52 -7.85 -14.07 -16.05
N GLY A 53 -8.30 -12.81 -16.15
CA GLY A 53 -9.48 -12.30 -15.46
C GLY A 53 -9.18 -11.54 -14.16
N GLY A 54 -7.91 -11.40 -13.79
CA GLY A 54 -7.45 -10.72 -12.58
C GLY A 54 -7.12 -11.69 -11.43
N PRO A 55 -6.32 -11.25 -10.45
CA PRO A 55 -5.92 -12.07 -9.31
C PRO A 55 -7.10 -12.55 -8.47
N THR A 56 -7.02 -13.82 -8.07
CA THR A 56 -7.87 -14.44 -7.03
C THR A 56 -7.04 -14.87 -5.82
N SER A 57 -5.74 -15.05 -6.02
CA SER A 57 -4.74 -15.20 -4.98
C SER A 57 -3.55 -14.27 -5.27
N LEU A 58 -2.86 -13.89 -4.21
CA LEU A 58 -1.56 -13.24 -4.30
C LEU A 58 -0.53 -14.07 -3.56
N VAL A 59 0.68 -14.09 -4.10
CA VAL A 59 1.86 -14.61 -3.43
C VAL A 59 2.91 -13.51 -3.38
N GLY A 60 3.73 -13.53 -2.34
CA GLY A 60 4.80 -12.55 -2.22
C GLY A 60 5.89 -13.04 -1.30
N SER A 61 7.02 -12.35 -1.40
CA SER A 61 8.20 -12.61 -0.61
C SER A 61 8.88 -11.31 -0.19
N LEU A 62 9.74 -11.43 0.82
CA LEU A 62 10.73 -10.43 1.15
C LEU A 62 12.06 -11.16 1.35
N ASN A 63 13.04 -10.82 0.51
CA ASN A 63 14.44 -11.06 0.81
C ASN A 63 14.98 -9.82 1.53
N TYR A 64 15.57 -9.99 2.70
CA TYR A 64 16.04 -8.89 3.52
C TYR A 64 17.47 -9.12 4.02
N LEU A 65 18.19 -8.02 4.21
CA LEU A 65 19.52 -7.94 4.81
C LEU A 65 19.47 -7.23 6.17
N ASN A 66 18.41 -6.48 6.47
CA ASN A 66 18.29 -5.76 7.73
C ASN A 66 18.03 -6.73 8.91
N PHE A 67 18.95 -6.74 9.88
CA PHE A 67 18.88 -7.65 11.04
C PHE A 67 17.67 -7.37 11.95
N ASP A 68 17.06 -6.18 11.87
CA ASP A 68 15.90 -5.82 12.67
C ASP A 68 14.62 -6.55 12.22
N VAL A 69 14.57 -7.01 10.96
CA VAL A 69 13.38 -7.70 10.41
C VAL A 69 12.96 -8.88 11.28
N PRO A 70 13.81 -9.88 11.58
CA PRO A 70 13.43 -11.01 12.43
C PRO A 70 13.25 -10.64 13.91
N ILE A 71 13.76 -9.49 14.35
CA ILE A 71 13.59 -9.00 15.73
C ILE A 71 12.20 -8.38 15.90
N ILE A 72 11.75 -7.61 14.91
CA ILE A 72 10.47 -6.90 14.90
C ILE A 72 9.34 -7.87 14.53
N LEU A 73 9.51 -8.66 13.46
CA LEU A 73 8.49 -9.57 12.95
C LEU A 73 8.48 -10.92 13.68
N GLN A 74 8.27 -10.90 15.00
CA GLN A 74 8.17 -12.15 15.80
C GLN A 74 6.84 -12.88 15.59
N ASP A 75 5.75 -12.12 15.45
CA ASP A 75 4.43 -12.63 15.07
C ASP A 75 3.95 -11.94 13.79
N PRO A 76 4.55 -12.28 12.63
CA PRO A 76 4.29 -11.60 11.37
C PRO A 76 2.84 -11.81 10.92
N ALA A 77 2.15 -10.71 10.69
CA ALA A 77 0.79 -10.70 10.16
C ALA A 77 0.76 -9.93 8.83
N PRO A 78 0.70 -10.66 7.69
CA PRO A 78 0.47 -10.05 6.40
C PRO A 78 -0.96 -9.52 6.29
N ALA A 79 -1.11 -8.29 5.84
CA ALA A 79 -2.38 -7.68 5.51
C ALA A 79 -2.25 -6.88 4.20
N LEU A 80 -3.32 -6.83 3.41
CA LEU A 80 -3.49 -5.77 2.41
C LEU A 80 -4.20 -4.62 3.10
N LEU A 81 -3.57 -3.45 3.10
CA LEU A 81 -4.07 -2.24 3.75
C LEU A 81 -4.53 -1.24 2.71
N ASP A 82 -5.71 -0.67 2.95
CA ASP A 82 -6.27 0.46 2.19
C ASP A 82 -5.32 1.67 2.24
N MET A 83 -4.99 2.19 1.07
CA MET A 83 -4.08 3.33 0.88
C MET A 83 -4.78 4.69 0.93
N VAL A 84 -6.03 4.79 1.39
CA VAL A 84 -6.79 6.05 1.53
C VAL A 84 -5.98 7.19 2.15
N HIS A 85 -5.25 6.92 3.22
CA HIS A 85 -4.46 7.92 3.95
C HIS A 85 -3.27 8.46 3.14
N ILE A 86 -2.75 7.68 2.20
CA ILE A 86 -1.66 8.07 1.30
C ILE A 86 -2.24 8.89 0.15
N VAL A 87 -3.28 8.39 -0.50
CA VAL A 87 -3.89 9.06 -1.66
C VAL A 87 -4.53 10.40 -1.27
N GLN A 88 -5.08 10.51 -0.06
CA GLN A 88 -5.67 11.75 0.44
C GLN A 88 -4.68 12.67 1.17
N ASP A 89 -3.41 12.29 1.28
CA ASP A 89 -2.38 13.00 2.04
C ASP A 89 -2.84 13.36 3.47
N ASP A 90 -3.39 12.37 4.19
CA ASP A 90 -3.84 12.53 5.58
C ASP A 90 -3.06 11.59 6.52
N PRO A 91 -1.94 12.05 7.11
CA PRO A 91 -1.12 11.22 7.99
C PRO A 91 -1.78 10.93 9.35
N THR A 92 -2.98 11.46 9.60
CA THR A 92 -3.73 11.17 10.83
C THR A 92 -4.67 9.96 10.68
N GLN A 93 -4.81 9.46 9.45
CA GLN A 93 -5.63 8.29 9.14
C GLN A 93 -4.79 7.02 9.05
N PHE A 94 -5.46 5.90 9.33
CA PHE A 94 -4.93 4.55 9.21
C PHE A 94 -5.90 3.73 8.34
N ALA A 95 -5.43 2.62 7.78
CA ALA A 95 -6.32 1.71 7.07
C ALA A 95 -7.43 1.19 8.01
N PRO A 96 -8.72 1.36 7.65
CA PRO A 96 -9.83 0.86 8.45
C PRO A 96 -9.75 -0.65 8.68
N LEU A 97 -10.12 -1.13 9.87
CA LEU A 97 -10.11 -2.57 10.17
C LEU A 97 -10.98 -3.38 9.20
N GLU A 98 -12.10 -2.80 8.76
CA GLU A 98 -13.07 -3.45 7.87
C GLU A 98 -12.62 -3.52 6.41
N SER A 99 -11.57 -2.78 6.03
CA SER A 99 -10.99 -2.85 4.69
C SER A 99 -9.81 -3.82 4.60
N GLN A 100 -9.27 -4.30 5.73
CA GLN A 100 -8.10 -5.17 5.73
C GLN A 100 -8.41 -6.55 5.15
N ILE A 101 -7.59 -6.99 4.21
CA ILE A 101 -7.59 -8.39 3.73
C ILE A 101 -6.40 -9.10 4.35
N LEU A 102 -6.68 -10.06 5.23
CA LEU A 102 -5.64 -10.75 5.99
C LEU A 102 -5.03 -11.90 5.18
N GLY A 103 -3.70 -11.99 5.23
CA GLY A 103 -2.91 -13.03 4.60
C GLY A 103 -2.41 -14.06 5.60
N ARG A 104 -1.52 -14.93 5.11
CA ARG A 104 -0.79 -15.89 5.93
C ARG A 104 0.67 -15.94 5.50
N MET A 105 1.55 -16.17 6.46
CA MET A 105 2.91 -16.60 6.15
C MET A 105 2.89 -18.00 5.53
N THR A 106 3.72 -18.22 4.52
CA THR A 106 3.92 -19.53 3.87
C THR A 106 5.31 -20.10 4.15
N SER A 107 6.21 -19.29 4.72
CA SER A 107 7.49 -19.73 5.29
C SER A 107 7.80 -18.98 6.60
N PRO A 108 8.76 -19.46 7.41
CA PRO A 108 9.29 -18.70 8.54
C PRO A 108 9.98 -17.40 8.09
N VAL A 109 10.10 -16.44 9.01
CA VAL A 109 10.84 -15.18 8.78
C VAL A 109 12.35 -15.41 8.65
N VAL A 110 12.89 -16.42 9.34
CA VAL A 110 14.32 -16.79 9.33
C VAL A 110 14.47 -18.23 8.86
N PRO A 111 15.40 -18.52 7.93
CA PRO A 111 16.25 -17.57 7.20
C PRO A 111 15.47 -16.80 6.10
N PRO A 112 15.95 -15.63 5.64
CA PRO A 112 15.42 -15.00 4.44
C PRO A 112 15.69 -15.86 3.18
N PRO A 113 14.87 -15.75 2.12
CA PRO A 113 13.66 -14.94 2.07
C PRO A 113 12.50 -15.58 2.85
N PHE A 114 11.58 -14.75 3.36
CA PHE A 114 10.28 -15.25 3.79
C PHE A 114 9.22 -15.04 2.72
N SER A 115 8.13 -15.81 2.81
CA SER A 115 7.02 -15.75 1.86
C SER A 115 5.66 -15.72 2.57
N TYR A 116 4.68 -15.17 1.87
CA TYR A 116 3.29 -15.04 2.31
C TYR A 116 2.33 -15.23 1.14
N ALA A 117 1.04 -15.36 1.46
CA ALA A 117 -0.02 -15.47 0.48
C ALA A 117 -1.35 -14.89 0.97
N PHE A 118 -2.16 -14.41 0.03
CA PHE A 118 -3.51 -13.91 0.24
C PHE A 118 -4.50 -14.68 -0.63
N ASN A 119 -5.72 -14.86 -0.11
CA ASN A 119 -6.88 -15.22 -0.93
C ASN A 119 -7.74 -13.96 -1.03
N LEU A 120 -8.05 -13.51 -2.25
CA LEU A 120 -8.77 -12.27 -2.44
C LEU A 120 -10.30 -12.50 -2.41
N PRO A 121 -11.07 -11.63 -1.74
CA PRO A 121 -12.52 -11.63 -1.87
C PRO A 121 -12.91 -11.18 -3.28
N SER A 122 -14.06 -11.59 -3.80
CA SER A 122 -14.51 -11.18 -5.14
C SER A 122 -14.72 -9.67 -5.29
N GLU A 123 -15.09 -9.01 -4.20
CA GLU A 123 -15.25 -7.56 -4.08
C GLU A 123 -14.71 -7.16 -2.70
N PRO A 124 -13.72 -6.25 -2.66
CA PRO A 124 -13.18 -5.73 -1.41
C PRO A 124 -14.03 -4.56 -0.87
N THR A 125 -13.76 -4.20 0.39
CA THR A 125 -14.53 -3.19 1.15
C THR A 125 -13.68 -1.98 1.58
N ALA A 126 -12.59 -1.70 0.85
CA ALA A 126 -11.80 -0.49 1.04
C ALA A 126 -12.45 0.74 0.42
N THR A 127 -11.86 1.88 0.73
CA THR A 127 -12.27 3.18 0.21
C THR A 127 -12.11 3.21 -1.30
N LEU A 128 -13.15 3.67 -1.99
CA LEU A 128 -13.09 3.99 -3.40
C LEU A 128 -12.45 5.37 -3.56
N LEU A 129 -11.40 5.44 -4.38
CA LEU A 129 -10.52 6.58 -4.56
C LEU A 129 -10.50 6.97 -6.04
N ASP A 130 -10.96 8.18 -6.30
CA ASP A 130 -10.84 8.83 -7.59
C ASP A 130 -9.40 9.35 -7.75
N VAL A 131 -8.65 8.77 -8.68
CA VAL A 131 -7.19 8.95 -8.82
C VAL A 131 -6.75 9.24 -10.25
N ASP A 132 -7.69 9.38 -11.17
CA ASP A 132 -7.39 9.80 -12.54
C ASP A 132 -7.38 11.34 -12.68
N ASN A 133 -7.86 12.06 -11.66
CA ASN A 133 -7.72 13.50 -11.47
C ASN A 133 -8.14 14.33 -12.71
N ASP A 134 -9.13 13.85 -13.44
CA ASP A 134 -9.55 14.47 -14.71
C ASP A 134 -10.55 15.62 -14.57
N GLY A 135 -10.97 15.89 -13.33
CA GLY A 135 -11.90 16.96 -12.95
C GLY A 135 -13.38 16.56 -12.99
N GLU A 136 -13.71 15.34 -13.40
CA GLU A 136 -15.02 14.73 -13.22
C GLU A 136 -15.08 13.97 -11.89
N ALA A 137 -16.27 13.49 -11.52
CA ALA A 137 -16.47 12.75 -10.28
C ALA A 137 -16.84 11.32 -10.59
N ASP A 138 -15.91 10.40 -10.36
CA ASP A 138 -16.10 8.98 -10.60
C ASP A 138 -16.15 8.16 -9.32
N ALA A 139 -16.52 6.89 -9.47
CA ALA A 139 -16.46 5.96 -8.35
C ALA A 139 -15.01 5.79 -7.89
N GLY A 140 -14.06 5.73 -8.83
CA GLY A 140 -12.66 5.47 -8.57
C GLY A 140 -12.37 3.98 -8.34
N VAL A 141 -11.19 3.71 -7.78
CA VAL A 141 -10.67 2.36 -7.51
C VAL A 141 -10.40 2.16 -6.03
N GLN A 142 -10.35 0.91 -5.57
CA GLN A 142 -9.81 0.59 -4.25
C GLN A 142 -8.33 0.22 -4.40
N ILE A 143 -7.46 0.77 -3.55
CA ILE A 143 -6.00 0.64 -3.67
C ILE A 143 -5.42 0.04 -2.40
N PHE A 144 -4.61 -1.00 -2.56
CA PHE A 144 -3.99 -1.70 -1.46
C PHE A 144 -2.47 -1.82 -1.63
N SER A 145 -1.75 -1.68 -0.53
CA SER A 145 -0.38 -2.15 -0.38
C SER A 145 -0.33 -3.39 0.51
N VAL A 146 0.63 -4.27 0.28
CA VAL A 146 0.98 -5.28 1.30
C VAL A 146 1.60 -4.57 2.48
N HIS A 147 1.25 -5.01 3.68
CA HIS A 147 1.90 -4.64 4.92
C HIS A 147 2.14 -5.90 5.76
N ILE A 148 3.39 -6.12 6.15
CA ILE A 148 3.77 -7.17 7.11
C ILE A 148 4.04 -6.49 8.44
N GLY A 149 3.06 -6.56 9.35
CA GLY A 149 3.15 -6.01 10.70
C GLY A 149 3.59 -7.06 11.73
N ALA A 150 4.03 -6.60 12.90
CA ALA A 150 4.46 -7.46 14.01
C ALA A 150 3.30 -7.99 14.90
N ASN A 151 2.05 -7.63 14.59
CA ASN A 151 0.84 -7.93 15.38
C ASN A 151 1.06 -7.80 16.90
N ILE A 152 1.57 -6.65 17.33
CA ILE A 152 1.96 -6.38 18.72
C ILE A 152 0.75 -6.53 19.64
N ASN A 153 -0.44 -6.23 19.14
CA ASN A 153 -1.69 -6.34 19.88
C ASN A 153 -2.23 -7.77 19.98
N GLY A 154 -1.72 -8.71 19.16
CA GLY A 154 -2.15 -10.11 19.13
C GLY A 154 -3.61 -10.30 18.69
N GLY A 155 -4.16 -9.31 17.99
CA GLY A 155 -5.54 -9.30 17.51
C GLY A 155 -5.70 -10.08 16.21
N SER A 156 -6.95 -10.13 15.72
CA SER A 156 -7.23 -10.68 14.39
C SER A 156 -6.88 -9.71 13.26
N TYR A 157 -6.75 -8.41 13.55
CA TYR A 157 -6.48 -7.35 12.58
C TYR A 157 -5.29 -6.52 13.05
N LEU A 158 -4.71 -5.75 12.13
CA LEU A 158 -3.66 -4.79 12.46
C LEU A 158 -4.28 -3.50 12.98
N GLU A 159 -4.10 -3.24 14.27
CA GLU A 159 -4.50 -1.97 14.88
C GLU A 159 -3.53 -0.85 14.48
N GLN A 160 -3.82 0.39 14.86
CA GLN A 160 -3.07 1.57 14.41
C GLN A 160 -1.54 1.45 14.61
N LEU A 161 -1.10 0.97 15.78
CA LEU A 161 0.33 0.78 16.05
C LEU A 161 0.95 -0.38 15.24
N ASP A 162 0.15 -1.36 14.82
CA ASP A 162 0.62 -2.47 14.00
C ASP A 162 0.78 -2.06 12.52
N GLN A 163 0.15 -0.96 12.11
CA GLN A 163 0.23 -0.38 10.76
C GLN A 163 1.42 0.57 10.58
N VAL A 164 2.17 0.86 11.65
CA VAL A 164 3.39 1.70 11.60
C VAL A 164 4.63 0.80 11.47
N ASP A 165 5.64 1.25 10.73
CA ASP A 165 6.96 0.60 10.59
C ASP A 165 6.96 -0.87 10.12
N GLY A 166 5.87 -1.31 9.49
CA GLY A 166 5.80 -2.63 8.85
C GLY A 166 6.62 -2.71 7.58
N ARG A 167 6.66 -3.89 6.97
CA ARG A 167 7.29 -4.06 5.65
C ARG A 167 6.23 -3.96 4.56
N VAL A 168 6.43 -3.06 3.60
CA VAL A 168 5.43 -2.69 2.61
C VAL A 168 5.85 -3.03 1.17
N SER A 169 4.88 -3.12 0.26
CA SER A 169 5.11 -3.43 -1.16
C SER A 169 5.64 -2.28 -2.01
N TYR A 170 6.02 -1.16 -1.39
CA TYR A 170 6.58 0.01 -2.08
C TYR A 170 7.69 0.66 -1.27
N LEU A 171 8.52 1.46 -1.93
CA LEU A 171 9.55 2.29 -1.31
C LEU A 171 9.16 3.76 -1.41
N VAL A 172 9.60 4.52 -0.42
CA VAL A 172 9.46 5.97 -0.36
C VAL A 172 10.83 6.64 -0.39
N ASP A 173 10.89 7.87 -0.89
CA ASP A 173 12.05 8.72 -0.69
C ASP A 173 12.13 9.10 0.81
N PRO A 174 13.27 8.84 1.49
CA PRO A 174 13.36 9.01 2.94
C PRO A 174 13.38 10.48 3.40
N LEU A 175 13.57 11.44 2.49
CA LEU A 175 13.58 12.86 2.80
C LEU A 175 12.19 13.48 2.66
N THR A 176 11.45 13.07 1.64
CA THR A 176 10.16 13.65 1.27
C THR A 176 8.98 12.80 1.70
N GLY A 177 9.14 11.48 1.79
CA GLY A 177 8.08 10.52 2.06
C GLY A 177 7.33 10.05 0.80
N GLU A 178 7.71 10.55 -0.38
CA GLU A 178 7.02 10.28 -1.63
C GLU A 178 7.28 8.87 -2.15
N ILE A 179 6.24 8.22 -2.69
CA ILE A 179 6.35 6.88 -3.26
C ILE A 179 7.22 6.92 -4.53
N THR A 180 8.24 6.06 -4.60
CA THR A 180 9.21 6.07 -5.72
C THR A 180 9.16 4.82 -6.59
N GLN A 181 8.83 3.68 -6.01
CA GLN A 181 8.71 2.40 -6.72
C GLN A 181 7.99 1.36 -5.86
N GLY A 182 7.48 0.30 -6.47
CA GLY A 182 6.77 -0.72 -5.73
C GLY A 182 5.76 -1.49 -6.54
N SER A 183 4.79 -2.02 -5.82
CA SER A 183 3.66 -2.73 -6.40
C SER A 183 2.42 -2.54 -5.54
N LEU A 184 1.27 -2.28 -6.18
CA LEU A 184 -0.03 -2.12 -5.55
C LEU A 184 -1.00 -3.18 -6.08
N LEU A 185 -1.98 -3.58 -5.27
CA LEU A 185 -3.18 -4.25 -5.75
C LEU A 185 -4.28 -3.20 -5.92
N VAL A 186 -4.86 -3.13 -7.10
CA VAL A 186 -5.94 -2.19 -7.44
C VAL A 186 -7.19 -2.97 -7.80
N TYR A 187 -8.35 -2.58 -7.26
CA TYR A 187 -9.64 -3.12 -7.63
C TYR A 187 -10.50 -2.05 -8.29
N ALA A 188 -10.90 -2.28 -9.54
CA ALA A 188 -11.86 -1.44 -10.25
C ALA A 188 -13.28 -2.04 -10.13
N PRO A 189 -14.29 -1.31 -9.61
CA PRO A 189 -15.66 -1.80 -9.51
C PRO A 189 -16.33 -2.05 -10.87
N ASP A 190 -15.87 -1.37 -11.93
CA ASP A 190 -16.33 -1.52 -13.32
C ASP A 190 -15.20 -1.24 -14.33
N ASP A 191 -15.51 -1.15 -15.62
CA ASP A 191 -14.57 -0.92 -16.72
C ASP A 191 -14.49 0.54 -17.20
N ALA A 192 -14.89 1.49 -16.34
CA ALA A 192 -14.86 2.92 -16.61
C ALA A 192 -13.80 3.68 -15.76
N GLN A 193 -13.07 2.99 -14.88
CA GLN A 193 -12.14 3.64 -13.95
C GLN A 193 -10.75 3.85 -14.55
N GLY A 194 -10.19 5.04 -14.32
CA GLY A 194 -8.82 5.39 -14.65
C GLY A 194 -7.82 5.03 -13.53
N PHE A 195 -6.56 4.82 -13.90
CA PHE A 195 -5.46 4.69 -12.97
C PHE A 195 -4.15 5.25 -13.57
N PRO A 196 -3.27 5.88 -12.77
CA PRO A 196 -1.95 6.33 -13.23
C PRO A 196 -1.09 5.24 -13.86
N ASN A 197 -0.44 5.55 -15.00
CA ASN A 197 0.58 4.70 -15.63
C ASN A 197 1.97 5.36 -15.71
N GLY A 198 2.16 6.44 -14.95
CA GLY A 198 3.39 7.22 -14.84
C GLY A 198 3.27 8.19 -13.67
N PHE A 199 4.39 8.82 -13.30
CA PHE A 199 4.52 9.80 -12.19
C PHE A 199 4.40 11.27 -12.66
N GLY A 200 3.72 11.52 -13.78
CA GLY A 200 3.63 12.88 -14.33
C GLY A 200 4.97 13.59 -14.62
N GLU A 201 4.91 14.92 -14.66
CA GLU A 201 6.06 15.83 -14.75
C GLU A 201 6.66 16.16 -13.37
N ASP A 202 5.86 16.12 -12.31
CA ASP A 202 6.29 16.43 -10.94
C ASP A 202 7.00 15.27 -10.23
N GLY A 203 6.86 14.05 -10.75
CA GLY A 203 7.49 12.85 -10.22
C GLY A 203 6.77 12.25 -9.02
N LEU A 204 5.53 12.69 -8.74
CA LEU A 204 4.68 12.21 -7.66
C LEU A 204 3.64 11.22 -8.20
N LEU A 205 2.94 10.53 -7.30
CA LEU A 205 1.86 9.61 -7.67
C LEU A 205 0.55 10.13 -7.09
N PHE A 206 -0.54 9.92 -7.83
CA PHE A 206 -1.88 10.38 -7.52
C PHE A 206 -2.05 11.90 -7.63
N THR A 207 -1.31 12.53 -8.55
CA THR A 207 -1.38 13.97 -8.85
C THR A 207 -2.09 14.25 -10.17
N GLU A 208 -2.46 15.50 -10.42
CA GLU A 208 -3.24 15.92 -11.60
C GLU A 208 -2.50 15.72 -12.94
N ASP A 209 -1.17 15.64 -12.92
CA ASP A 209 -0.33 15.51 -14.11
C ASP A 209 0.03 14.06 -14.45
N ASP A 210 -0.43 13.09 -13.66
CA ASP A 210 -0.23 11.68 -13.91
C ASP A 210 -0.89 11.25 -15.24
N PRO A 211 -0.18 10.57 -16.14
CA PRO A 211 -0.80 9.98 -17.31
C PRO A 211 -1.71 8.81 -16.89
N VAL A 212 -2.93 8.76 -17.43
CA VAL A 212 -3.97 7.81 -17.01
C VAL A 212 -4.27 6.76 -18.09
N VAL A 213 -4.54 5.53 -17.64
CA VAL A 213 -5.09 4.43 -18.46
C VAL A 213 -6.35 3.84 -17.83
N GLY A 214 -7.20 3.25 -18.66
CA GLY A 214 -8.40 2.54 -18.19
C GLY A 214 -8.07 1.14 -17.70
N LEU A 215 -8.62 0.78 -16.53
CA LEU A 215 -8.50 -0.57 -15.97
C LEU A 215 -9.73 -1.42 -16.29
N PRO A 216 -9.57 -2.73 -16.61
CA PRO A 216 -10.69 -3.65 -16.63
C PRO A 216 -11.25 -3.88 -15.22
N GLN A 217 -12.57 -4.13 -15.13
CA GLN A 217 -13.23 -4.50 -13.87
C GLN A 217 -12.49 -5.62 -13.13
N GLY A 218 -12.43 -5.50 -11.80
CA GLY A 218 -11.80 -6.47 -10.90
C GLY A 218 -10.36 -6.09 -10.52
N TYR A 219 -9.62 -7.08 -10.04
CA TYR A 219 -8.26 -6.86 -9.54
C TYR A 219 -7.22 -6.75 -10.66
N THR A 220 -6.26 -5.86 -10.46
CA THR A 220 -5.03 -5.72 -11.24
C THR A 220 -3.88 -5.46 -10.27
N VAL A 221 -2.76 -6.18 -10.43
CA VAL A 221 -1.51 -5.81 -9.74
C VAL A 221 -0.79 -4.78 -10.61
N VAL A 222 -0.43 -3.65 -10.03
CA VAL A 222 0.31 -2.59 -10.71
C VAL A 222 1.72 -2.56 -10.16
N HIS A 223 2.72 -2.84 -11.00
CA HIS A 223 4.13 -2.65 -10.67
C HIS A 223 4.61 -1.32 -11.24
N PHE A 224 5.38 -0.55 -10.47
CA PHE A 224 5.81 0.77 -10.87
C PHE A 224 7.21 1.09 -10.31
N GLY A 225 7.91 2.02 -10.97
CA GLY A 225 9.25 2.44 -10.57
C GLY A 225 10.00 3.12 -11.72
N PRO A 226 11.35 3.19 -11.66
CA PRO A 226 12.17 3.88 -12.66
C PRO A 226 12.03 3.34 -14.09
N ASP A 227 11.64 2.07 -14.24
CA ASP A 227 11.45 1.41 -15.53
C ASP A 227 10.03 1.60 -16.12
N GLY A 228 9.16 2.34 -15.41
CA GLY A 228 7.77 2.59 -15.79
C GLY A 228 6.76 1.68 -15.08
N PHE A 229 5.52 1.68 -15.58
CA PHE A 229 4.39 0.95 -15.00
C PHE A 229 4.07 -0.30 -15.81
N SER A 230 3.69 -1.38 -15.13
CA SER A 230 3.12 -2.58 -15.75
C SER A 230 1.93 -3.09 -14.96
N PHE A 231 1.00 -3.75 -15.67
CA PHE A 231 -0.31 -4.13 -15.14
C PHE A 231 -0.50 -5.63 -15.33
N ASP A 232 -0.54 -6.39 -14.25
CA ASP A 232 -0.67 -7.86 -14.25
C ASP A 232 -2.07 -8.29 -13.78
N ARG A 233 -2.68 -9.20 -14.56
CA ARG A 233 -3.99 -9.79 -14.28
C ARG A 233 -3.96 -11.32 -14.23
N SER A 234 -2.79 -11.89 -13.88
CA SER A 234 -2.62 -13.31 -13.60
C SER A 234 -3.58 -13.77 -12.49
N GLN A 235 -4.10 -15.00 -12.56
CA GLN A 235 -5.00 -15.54 -11.55
C GLN A 235 -4.33 -15.68 -10.17
N GLU A 236 -3.05 -16.08 -10.17
CA GLU A 236 -2.13 -15.99 -9.05
C GLU A 236 -1.04 -15.00 -9.44
N ALA A 237 -1.05 -13.81 -8.83
CA ALA A 237 -0.10 -12.74 -9.14
C ALA A 237 0.91 -12.54 -8.02
N GLU A 238 2.09 -12.04 -8.39
CA GLU A 238 3.14 -11.70 -7.44
C GLU A 238 2.94 -10.28 -6.91
N LEU A 239 2.98 -10.11 -5.60
CA LEU A 239 2.98 -8.81 -4.95
C LEU A 239 4.00 -8.87 -3.82
N ASN A 240 5.25 -8.54 -4.15
CA ASN A 240 6.38 -8.65 -3.22
C ASN A 240 6.49 -7.42 -2.31
N VAL A 241 7.09 -7.64 -1.14
CA VAL A 241 7.46 -6.57 -0.21
C VAL A 241 8.90 -6.18 -0.50
N LEU A 242 9.22 -4.89 -0.37
CA LEU A 242 10.54 -4.37 -0.70
C LEU A 242 11.31 -4.01 0.56
N GLU A 243 12.62 -4.24 0.53
CA GLU A 243 13.57 -3.65 1.48
C GLU A 243 14.29 -2.50 0.78
N ASP A 244 14.33 -1.34 1.42
CA ASP A 244 15.20 -0.26 0.97
C ASP A 244 16.66 -0.70 1.13
N PRO A 245 17.46 -0.76 0.05
CA PRO A 245 18.88 -1.11 0.13
C PRO A 245 19.67 -0.21 1.10
N ALA A 246 19.26 1.04 1.31
CA ALA A 246 19.89 1.94 2.26
C ALA A 246 19.66 1.53 3.72
N SER A 247 18.62 0.73 3.99
CA SER A 247 18.29 0.18 5.31
C SER A 247 18.95 -1.18 5.59
N ALA A 248 19.62 -1.77 4.59
CA ALA A 248 20.33 -3.03 4.74
C ALA A 248 21.41 -2.92 5.82
N SER A 249 21.52 -3.96 6.65
CA SER A 249 22.61 -4.04 7.61
C SER A 249 23.92 -4.42 6.89
N PRO A 250 25.07 -3.89 7.32
CA PRO A 250 26.34 -4.28 6.71
C PRO A 250 26.61 -5.76 6.95
N ASP A 251 27.04 -6.46 5.92
CA ASP A 251 27.46 -7.85 5.99
C ASP A 251 28.99 -7.96 5.88
N PHE A 252 29.61 -8.52 6.91
CA PHE A 252 31.04 -8.76 6.99
C PHE A 252 31.38 -10.25 7.13
N SER A 253 30.43 -11.16 6.87
CA SER A 253 30.62 -12.60 7.11
C SER A 253 31.76 -13.21 6.30
N ASP A 254 32.10 -12.60 5.17
CA ASP A 254 33.18 -13.05 4.28
C ASP A 254 34.56 -12.51 4.69
N GLN A 255 34.63 -11.65 5.73
CA GLN A 255 35.87 -11.02 6.20
C GLN A 255 36.47 -11.77 7.40
N GLY A 256 37.79 -11.60 7.60
CA GLY A 256 38.46 -12.01 8.83
C GLY A 256 38.02 -11.18 10.05
N ILE A 257 38.41 -11.60 11.26
CA ILE A 257 38.04 -10.90 12.50
C ILE A 257 38.63 -9.48 12.52
N VAL A 258 39.90 -9.32 12.09
CA VAL A 258 40.55 -8.01 12.05
C VAL A 258 39.94 -7.11 10.97
N GLU A 259 39.66 -7.68 9.80
CA GLU A 259 39.08 -6.93 8.68
C GLU A 259 37.65 -6.46 9.00
N SER A 260 36.79 -7.36 9.50
CA SER A 260 35.42 -7.03 9.91
C SER A 260 35.34 -5.98 11.01
N PHE A 261 36.24 -6.02 11.99
CA PHE A 261 36.33 -4.97 13.02
C PHE A 261 36.65 -3.60 12.40
N ASN A 262 37.62 -3.53 11.49
CA ASN A 262 37.98 -2.27 10.84
C ASN A 262 36.86 -1.75 9.96
N SER A 263 36.22 -2.63 9.17
CA SER A 263 35.05 -2.30 8.37
C SER A 263 33.88 -1.79 9.21
N LEU A 264 33.65 -2.38 10.38
CA LEU A 264 32.63 -1.90 11.32
C LEU A 264 32.95 -0.51 11.86
N ILE A 265 34.20 -0.23 12.24
CA ILE A 265 34.60 1.10 12.71
C ILE A 265 34.45 2.14 11.59
N ASP A 266 34.86 1.81 10.37
CA ASP A 266 34.70 2.69 9.20
C ASP A 266 33.21 3.01 8.97
N TYR A 267 32.36 1.97 8.98
CA TYR A 267 30.91 2.11 8.86
C TYR A 267 30.32 3.01 9.95
N LEU A 268 30.69 2.79 11.22
CA LEU A 268 30.22 3.60 12.35
C LEU A 268 30.72 5.05 12.28
N THR A 269 31.93 5.26 11.74
CA THR A 269 32.50 6.60 11.52
C THR A 269 31.65 7.41 10.57
N GLU A 270 31.12 6.78 9.52
CA GLU A 270 30.29 7.43 8.51
C GLU A 270 28.81 7.55 8.91
N ARG A 271 28.27 6.52 9.57
CA ARG A 271 26.81 6.33 9.70
C ARG A 271 26.26 6.56 11.11
N TYR A 272 27.08 6.60 12.16
CA TYR A 272 26.55 6.72 13.52
C TYR A 272 26.13 8.16 13.84
N SER A 273 24.83 8.41 13.84
CA SER A 273 24.24 9.76 13.98
C SER A 273 24.57 10.49 15.29
N PHE A 274 25.14 9.80 16.30
CA PHE A 274 25.45 10.39 17.60
C PHE A 274 26.94 10.58 17.85
N THR A 275 27.82 10.41 16.86
CA THR A 275 29.28 10.57 17.04
C THR A 275 29.66 11.91 17.64
N GLU A 276 29.20 13.02 17.07
CA GLU A 276 29.49 14.36 17.58
C GLU A 276 28.85 14.60 18.95
N LEU A 277 27.57 14.22 19.11
CA LEU A 277 26.83 14.39 20.36
C LEU A 277 27.50 13.66 21.53
N ARG A 278 28.06 12.49 21.26
CA ARG A 278 28.71 11.63 22.25
C ARG A 278 30.22 11.89 22.38
N GLY A 279 30.79 12.76 21.53
CA GLY A 279 32.23 13.04 21.49
C GLY A 279 33.06 11.79 21.22
N LEU A 280 32.59 10.92 20.32
CA LEU A 280 33.29 9.67 19.99
C LEU A 280 34.47 9.96 19.04
N ASP A 281 35.65 9.49 19.44
CA ASP A 281 36.82 9.42 18.57
C ASP A 281 36.97 7.97 18.10
N TRP A 282 36.47 7.70 16.90
CA TRP A 282 36.46 6.36 16.33
C TRP A 282 37.86 5.80 16.09
N GLU A 283 38.84 6.64 15.77
CA GLU A 283 40.23 6.21 15.61
C GLU A 283 40.89 5.89 16.95
N ALA A 284 40.59 6.65 18.01
CA ALA A 284 41.02 6.29 19.35
C ALA A 284 40.39 4.97 19.82
N ILE A 285 39.11 4.75 19.53
CA ILE A 285 38.41 3.48 19.82
C ILE A 285 39.06 2.33 19.03
N ARG A 286 39.33 2.51 17.73
CA ARG A 286 40.04 1.54 16.90
C ARG A 286 41.38 1.18 17.52
N ALA A 287 42.22 2.18 17.81
CA ALA A 287 43.55 1.97 18.37
C ALA A 287 43.53 1.29 19.75
N GLN A 288 42.49 1.54 20.55
CA GLN A 288 42.32 0.91 21.86
C GLN A 288 42.03 -0.59 21.76
N TYR A 289 41.15 -1.00 20.84
CA TYR A 289 40.66 -2.38 20.78
C TYR A 289 41.39 -3.27 19.76
N LEU A 290 42.02 -2.69 18.73
CA LEU A 290 42.68 -3.44 17.66
C LEU A 290 43.67 -4.51 18.17
N PRO A 291 44.52 -4.28 19.19
CA PRO A 291 45.41 -5.34 19.69
C PRO A 291 44.69 -6.59 20.19
N GLN A 292 43.50 -6.44 20.78
CA GLN A 292 42.68 -7.56 21.29
C GLN A 292 42.00 -8.31 20.14
N VAL A 293 41.64 -7.59 19.07
CA VAL A 293 41.05 -8.15 17.85
C VAL A 293 42.09 -8.97 17.07
N GLU A 294 43.32 -8.48 16.98
CA GLU A 294 44.45 -9.20 16.38
C GLU A 294 44.77 -10.50 17.15
N GLU A 295 44.74 -10.46 18.49
CA GLU A 295 44.90 -11.65 19.32
C GLU A 295 43.77 -12.66 19.08
N ALA A 296 42.53 -12.20 18.97
CA ALA A 296 41.37 -13.06 18.70
C ALA A 296 41.48 -13.76 17.34
N GLU A 297 41.96 -13.07 16.30
CA GLU A 297 42.18 -13.67 14.98
C GLU A 297 43.26 -14.76 15.01
N GLN A 298 44.35 -14.52 15.74
CA GLN A 298 45.41 -15.53 15.92
C GLN A 298 44.87 -16.78 16.63
N ILE A 299 44.09 -16.60 17.71
CA ILE A 299 43.47 -17.71 18.44
C ILE A 299 42.52 -18.51 17.53
N ALA A 300 41.69 -17.83 16.74
CA ALA A 300 40.77 -18.48 15.80
C ALA A 300 41.52 -19.29 14.73
N ALA A 301 42.62 -18.76 14.20
CA ALA A 301 43.46 -19.45 13.23
C ALA A 301 44.16 -20.69 13.82
N GLU A 302 44.53 -20.66 15.10
CA GLU A 302 45.18 -21.77 15.80
C GLU A 302 44.19 -22.86 16.26
N ASN A 303 42.90 -22.54 16.38
CA ASN A 303 41.88 -23.49 16.82
C ASN A 303 40.56 -23.35 16.01
N PRO A 304 40.49 -23.98 14.82
CA PRO A 304 39.36 -23.84 13.90
C PRO A 304 38.01 -24.37 14.44
N ALA A 305 38.00 -25.06 15.58
CA ALA A 305 36.79 -25.55 16.23
C ALA A 305 36.07 -24.48 17.08
N LEU A 306 36.61 -23.26 17.16
CA LEU A 306 36.05 -22.11 17.87
C LEU A 306 35.42 -21.05 16.95
N GLY A 307 35.53 -21.22 15.63
CA GLY A 307 34.95 -20.33 14.61
C GLY A 307 33.59 -20.78 14.13
#